data_AF-A0A2K2V4R0-F1
#
_entry.id   AF-A0A2K2V4R0-F1
#
_cell.length_a   1.000
_cell.length_b   1.000
_cell.length_c   1.000
_cell.angle_alpha   90.00
_cell.angle_beta   90.00
_cell.angle_gamma   90.00
#
_symmetry.space_group_name_H-M   'P 1'
#
loop_
_entity.id
_entity.type
_entity.pdbx_description
1 polymer ?
#
loop_
_entity_poly.entity_id
_entity_poly.type
_entity_poly.pdbx_seq_one_letter_code
_entity_poly.pdbx_strand_id
1 'polypeptide(L)'
;MNRNNETNSGSKLIEEIEKDLYSEYYGKYLSDIGIIVEEAADDVVSLSTRKFMDVINLERQKLRESFLNDVIFYAGKRVNKEDLSALAEIFDNHLSEIISLALTAMADAIKGYYKYRESQTMTSKFKERIEIVIKELARKEARLRVAEEMLKGCSEMEKENYMRDPMYRVLALLEEKGPMTATEVASEIRRSEATARRYLNKLISMQMVS
;
A
#
# COMPACT_ATOMS: atom_id res chain seq x y z
N MET A 1 -6.54 6.54 -45.01
CA MET A 1 -6.52 7.34 -43.76
C MET A 1 -6.38 6.38 -42.58
N ASN A 2 -5.48 6.72 -41.66
CA ASN A 2 -4.81 5.85 -40.68
C ASN A 2 -5.74 5.28 -39.58
N ARG A 3 -6.05 3.98 -39.63
CA ARG A 3 -6.67 3.24 -38.50
C ARG A 3 -5.67 2.84 -37.40
N ASN A 4 -4.37 2.95 -37.64
CA ASN A 4 -3.33 2.57 -36.67
C ASN A 4 -3.06 3.63 -35.59
N ASN A 5 -3.59 4.85 -35.71
CA ASN A 5 -3.41 5.91 -34.71
C ASN A 5 -4.53 5.94 -33.65
N GLU A 6 -5.72 5.39 -33.93
CA GLU A 6 -6.87 5.44 -33.00
C GLU A 6 -6.78 4.38 -31.89
N THR A 7 -6.30 3.18 -32.21
CA THR A 7 -6.07 2.10 -31.22
C THR A 7 -5.00 2.46 -30.19
N ASN A 8 -3.98 3.23 -30.60
CA ASN A 8 -2.92 3.72 -29.72
C ASN A 8 -3.38 4.86 -28.80
N SER A 9 -4.45 5.57 -29.16
CA SER A 9 -5.03 6.66 -28.36
C SER A 9 -5.97 6.14 -27.28
N GLY A 10 -6.77 5.11 -27.60
CA GLY A 10 -7.70 4.50 -26.65
C GLY A 10 -7.00 3.71 -25.54
N SER A 11 -5.90 3.01 -25.83
CA SER A 11 -5.17 2.27 -24.80
C SER A 11 -4.48 3.19 -23.79
N LYS A 12 -3.90 4.32 -24.26
CA LYS A 12 -3.29 5.32 -23.39
C LYS A 12 -4.30 6.01 -22.47
N LEU A 13 -5.50 6.30 -22.98
CA LEU A 13 -6.57 6.91 -22.18
C LEU A 13 -7.06 5.96 -21.07
N ILE A 14 -7.18 4.67 -21.37
CA ILE A 14 -7.54 3.65 -20.37
C ILE A 14 -6.44 3.55 -19.30
N GLU A 15 -5.17 3.55 -19.68
CA GLU A 15 -4.05 3.48 -18.75
C GLU A 15 -3.98 4.70 -17.81
N GLU A 16 -4.24 5.90 -18.32
CA GLU A 16 -4.30 7.12 -17.50
C GLU A 16 -5.46 7.08 -16.51
N ILE A 17 -6.67 6.73 -16.96
CA ILE A 17 -7.85 6.64 -16.08
C ILE A 17 -7.69 5.52 -15.05
N GLU A 18 -7.13 4.36 -15.44
CA GLU A 18 -6.84 3.24 -14.53
C GLU A 18 -5.88 3.68 -13.43
N LYS A 19 -4.85 4.46 -13.77
CA LYS A 19 -3.85 4.96 -12.81
C LYS A 19 -4.46 5.97 -11.82
N ASP A 20 -5.31 6.86 -12.30
CA ASP A 20 -5.97 7.85 -11.45
C ASP A 20 -6.96 7.18 -10.49
N LEU A 21 -7.80 6.27 -11.00
CA LEU A 21 -8.74 5.49 -10.19
C LEU A 21 -8.04 4.58 -9.19
N TYR A 22 -6.93 3.95 -9.59
CA TYR A 22 -6.12 3.17 -8.68
C TYR A 22 -5.61 4.05 -7.53
N SER A 23 -5.10 5.24 -7.83
CA SER A 23 -4.58 6.16 -6.81
C SER A 23 -5.69 6.64 -5.86
N GLU A 24 -6.88 6.94 -6.38
CA GLU A 24 -8.04 7.33 -5.58
C GLU A 24 -8.51 6.20 -4.65
N TYR A 25 -8.69 5.00 -5.19
CA TYR A 25 -9.13 3.83 -4.42
C TYR A 25 -8.07 3.38 -3.42
N TYR A 26 -6.79 3.42 -3.78
CA TYR A 26 -5.69 3.17 -2.86
C TYR A 26 -5.71 4.15 -1.69
N GLY A 27 -5.83 5.45 -1.99
CA GLY A 27 -5.96 6.49 -0.98
C GLY A 27 -7.15 6.25 -0.06
N LYS A 28 -8.32 5.92 -0.62
CA LYS A 28 -9.56 5.76 0.14
C LYS A 28 -9.60 4.51 1.03
N TYR A 29 -8.97 3.41 0.62
CA TYR A 29 -9.17 2.11 1.29
C TYR A 29 -7.91 1.55 1.96
N LEU A 30 -6.72 2.08 1.66
CA LEU A 30 -5.46 1.53 2.16
C LEU A 30 -4.55 2.54 2.86
N SER A 31 -4.75 3.84 2.68
CA SER A 31 -3.91 4.86 3.33
C SER A 31 -4.00 4.79 4.87
N ASP A 32 -5.21 4.64 5.41
CA ASP A 32 -5.47 4.62 6.85
C ASP A 32 -4.80 3.43 7.57
N ILE A 33 -4.66 2.28 6.91
CA ILE A 33 -4.11 1.06 7.52
C ILE A 33 -2.61 1.21 7.82
N GLY A 34 -1.87 1.87 6.92
CA GLY A 34 -0.44 2.14 7.15
C GLY A 34 -0.25 3.17 8.27
N ILE A 35 -1.08 4.22 8.26
CA ILE A 35 -1.04 5.31 9.24
C ILE A 35 -1.29 4.78 10.66
N ILE A 36 -2.27 3.89 10.85
CA ILE A 36 -2.57 3.31 12.18
C ILE A 36 -1.37 2.54 12.77
N VAL A 37 -0.60 1.84 11.93
CA VAL A 37 0.56 1.07 12.39
C VAL A 37 1.73 1.99 12.76
N GLU A 38 1.97 3.03 11.97
CA GLU A 38 2.98 4.06 12.27
C GLU A 38 2.63 4.82 13.54
N GLU A 39 1.39 5.29 13.69
CA GLU A 39 0.89 5.98 14.88
C GLU A 39 1.01 5.10 16.13
N ALA A 40 0.63 3.83 16.04
CA ALA A 40 0.77 2.90 17.16
C ALA A 40 2.24 2.65 17.56
N ALA A 41 3.15 2.61 16.59
CA ALA A 41 4.58 2.46 16.88
C ALA A 41 5.14 3.72 17.57
N ASP A 42 4.79 4.91 17.09
CA ASP A 42 5.22 6.18 17.67
C ASP A 42 4.66 6.39 19.09
N ASP A 43 3.41 6.00 19.34
CA ASP A 43 2.81 6.02 20.68
C ASP A 43 3.56 5.11 21.66
N VAL A 44 3.92 3.90 21.24
CA VAL A 44 4.67 2.95 22.07
C VAL A 44 6.09 3.44 22.33
N VAL A 45 6.74 4.06 21.35
CA VAL A 45 8.04 4.73 21.55
C VAL A 45 7.90 5.84 22.59
N SER A 46 6.91 6.73 22.43
CA SER A 46 6.66 7.85 23.34
C SER A 46 6.41 7.40 24.79
N LEU A 47 5.61 6.35 24.99
CA LEU A 47 5.35 5.78 26.31
C LEU A 47 6.59 5.12 26.92
N SER A 48 7.34 4.37 26.12
CA SER A 48 8.55 3.68 26.55
C SER A 48 9.66 4.65 26.94
N THR A 49 9.88 5.69 26.12
CA THR A 49 10.83 6.77 26.39
C THR A 49 10.48 7.51 27.68
N ARG A 50 9.21 7.89 27.87
CA ARG A 50 8.77 8.55 29.11
C ARG A 50 9.07 7.70 30.34
N LYS A 51 8.65 6.44 30.32
CA LYS A 51 8.85 5.53 31.45
C LYS A 51 10.32 5.25 31.73
N PHE A 52 11.15 5.13 30.69
CA PHE A 52 12.59 4.99 30.84
C PHE A 52 13.22 6.22 31.49
N MET A 53 12.85 7.42 31.04
CA MET A 53 13.33 8.68 31.62
C MET A 53 12.88 8.85 33.07
N ASP A 54 11.66 8.44 33.43
CA ASP A 54 11.19 8.47 34.82
C ASP A 54 12.07 7.62 35.73
N VAL A 55 12.39 6.38 35.32
CA VAL A 55 13.28 5.48 36.08
C VAL A 55 14.69 6.05 36.18
N ILE A 56 15.23 6.53 35.07
CA ILE A 56 16.57 7.11 35.02
C ILE A 56 16.68 8.34 35.91
N ASN A 57 15.67 9.21 35.93
CA ASN A 57 15.69 10.40 36.78
C ASN A 57 15.66 10.05 38.27
N LEU A 58 14.95 8.98 38.65
CA LEU A 58 14.91 8.49 40.03
C LEU A 58 16.24 7.83 40.45
N GLU A 59 16.91 7.14 39.53
CA GLU A 59 18.12 6.37 39.83
C GLU A 59 19.42 7.16 39.58
N ARG A 60 19.39 8.24 38.79
CA ARG A 60 20.56 9.04 38.40
C ARG A 60 21.37 9.50 39.61
N GLN A 61 20.71 10.04 40.63
CA GLN A 61 21.41 10.52 41.82
C GLN A 61 22.07 9.37 42.59
N LYS A 62 21.39 8.22 42.72
CA LYS A 62 21.95 7.04 43.40
C LYS A 62 23.15 6.46 42.66
N LEU A 63 23.07 6.40 41.32
CA LEU A 63 24.18 5.95 40.48
C LEU A 63 25.39 6.88 40.60
N ARG A 64 25.15 8.20 40.58
CA ARG A 64 26.19 9.21 40.77
C ARG A 64 26.85 9.09 42.15
N GLU A 65 26.05 8.96 43.20
CA GLU A 65 26.54 8.79 44.56
C GLU A 65 27.33 7.49 44.73
N SER A 66 26.84 6.38 44.16
CA SER A 66 27.56 5.10 44.16
C SER A 66 28.92 5.21 43.48
N PHE A 67 28.96 5.81 42.28
CA PHE A 67 30.19 6.02 41.53
C PHE A 67 31.22 6.85 42.32
N LEU A 68 30.80 7.97 42.92
CA LEU A 68 31.68 8.81 43.71
C LEU A 68 32.16 8.10 44.99
N ASN A 69 31.29 7.33 45.64
CA ASN A 69 31.67 6.53 46.81
C ASN A 69 32.72 5.46 46.46
N ASP A 70 32.56 4.79 45.31
CA ASP A 70 33.54 3.81 44.82
C ASP A 70 34.89 4.48 44.53
N VAL A 71 34.88 5.64 43.87
CA VAL A 71 36.10 6.43 43.62
C VAL A 71 36.80 6.80 44.94
N ILE A 72 36.07 7.29 45.94
CA ILE A 72 36.61 7.63 47.25
C ILE A 72 37.20 6.38 47.94
N PHE A 73 36.50 5.26 47.86
CA PHE A 73 36.93 3.99 48.44
C PHE A 73 38.26 3.50 47.83
N TYR A 74 38.37 3.50 46.50
CA TYR A 74 39.55 2.97 45.81
C TYR A 74 40.74 3.93 45.82
N ALA A 75 40.51 5.25 45.75
CA ALA A 75 41.58 6.24 45.70
C ALA A 75 42.07 6.70 47.08
N GLY A 76 41.30 6.45 48.15
CA GLY A 76 41.63 6.83 49.52
C GLY A 76 41.76 8.34 49.72
N LYS A 77 42.62 8.80 50.64
CA LYS A 77 42.81 10.24 50.97
C LYS A 77 43.45 11.10 49.86
N ARG A 78 43.65 10.56 48.66
CA ARG A 78 44.39 11.22 47.57
C ARG A 78 43.51 12.07 46.66
N VAL A 79 42.19 11.97 46.76
CA VAL A 79 41.26 12.73 45.92
C VAL A 79 40.81 13.98 46.66
N ASN A 80 41.00 15.15 46.06
CA ASN A 80 40.50 16.40 46.62
C ASN A 80 39.03 16.63 46.19
N LYS A 81 38.37 17.67 46.73
CA LYS A 81 36.96 17.95 46.40
C LYS A 81 36.76 18.43 44.95
N GLU A 82 37.76 19.07 44.36
CA GLU A 82 37.69 19.58 42.99
C GLU A 82 37.71 18.42 41.99
N ASP A 83 38.58 17.43 42.20
CA ASP A 83 38.66 16.19 41.43
C ASP A 83 37.36 15.38 41.52
N LEU A 84 36.76 15.30 42.71
CA LEU A 84 35.45 14.65 42.89
C LEU A 84 34.33 15.36 42.13
N SER A 85 34.34 16.70 42.15
CA SER A 85 33.34 17.48 41.39
C SER A 85 33.51 17.28 39.88
N ALA A 86 34.75 17.31 39.38
CA ALA A 86 35.05 17.08 37.98
C ALA A 86 34.65 15.66 37.53
N LEU A 87 34.93 14.64 38.34
CA LEU A 87 34.51 13.26 38.07
C LEU A 87 32.99 13.10 38.09
N ALA A 88 32.31 13.82 38.97
CA ALA A 88 30.85 13.82 39.03
C ALA A 88 30.23 14.41 37.75
N GLU A 89 30.81 15.49 37.22
CA GLU A 89 30.38 16.09 35.95
C GLU A 89 30.65 15.18 34.76
N ILE A 90 31.83 14.53 34.71
CA ILE A 90 32.16 13.54 33.67
C ILE A 90 31.16 12.38 33.70
N PHE A 91 30.83 11.87 34.90
CA PHE A 91 29.84 10.83 35.07
C PHE A 91 28.46 11.27 34.56
N ASP A 92 27.98 12.45 34.95
CA ASP A 92 26.67 12.96 34.53
C ASP A 92 26.58 13.15 33.00
N ASN A 93 27.67 13.60 32.38
CA ASN A 93 27.78 13.73 30.93
C ASN A 93 27.73 12.37 30.23
N HIS A 94 28.55 11.41 30.64
CA HIS A 94 28.56 10.07 30.05
C HIS A 94 27.25 9.32 30.29
N LEU A 95 26.65 9.47 31.47
CA LEU A 95 25.33 8.89 31.76
C LEU A 95 24.29 9.47 30.79
N SER A 96 24.33 10.78 30.53
CA SER A 96 23.44 11.44 29.57
C SER A 96 23.63 10.93 28.14
N GLU A 97 24.87 10.69 27.71
CA GLU A 97 25.18 10.09 26.40
C GLU A 97 24.65 8.65 26.30
N ILE A 98 24.87 7.82 27.31
CA ILE A 98 24.38 6.44 27.36
C ILE A 98 22.84 6.40 27.33
N ILE A 99 22.18 7.28 28.08
CA ILE A 99 20.72 7.43 28.07
C ILE A 99 20.24 7.77 26.66
N SER A 100 20.89 8.73 26.00
CA SER A 100 20.54 9.12 24.63
C SER A 100 20.68 7.95 23.65
N LEU A 101 21.77 7.18 23.74
CA LEU A 101 21.99 6.00 22.90
C LEU A 101 20.94 4.92 23.16
N ALA A 102 20.61 4.67 24.44
CA ALA A 102 19.59 3.70 24.82
C ALA A 102 18.19 4.09 24.30
N LEU A 103 17.84 5.37 24.36
CA LEU A 103 16.59 5.90 23.82
C LEU A 103 16.48 5.70 22.30
N THR A 104 17.56 6.01 21.56
CA THR A 104 17.60 5.77 20.11
C THR A 104 17.46 4.28 19.80
N ALA A 105 18.23 3.42 20.48
CA ALA A 105 18.18 1.98 20.27
C ALA A 105 16.79 1.38 20.58
N MET A 106 16.11 1.87 21.62
CA MET A 106 14.73 1.47 21.92
C MET A 106 13.75 1.90 20.84
N ALA A 107 13.86 3.15 20.36
CA ALA A 107 13.01 3.64 19.27
C ALA A 107 13.19 2.79 18.00
N ASP A 108 14.44 2.53 17.62
CA ASP A 108 14.77 1.73 16.44
C ASP A 108 14.29 0.28 16.58
N ALA A 109 14.43 -0.32 17.77
CA ALA A 109 13.96 -1.68 18.03
C ALA A 109 12.43 -1.80 17.96
N ILE A 110 11.70 -0.85 18.54
CA ILE A 110 10.23 -0.82 18.51
C ILE A 110 9.75 -0.61 17.08
N LYS A 111 10.26 0.42 16.38
CA LYS A 111 9.89 0.68 14.98
C LYS A 111 10.26 -0.49 14.06
N GLY A 112 11.44 -1.07 14.27
CA GLY A 112 11.89 -2.26 13.55
C GLY A 112 10.98 -3.46 13.78
N TYR A 113 10.52 -3.70 15.00
CA TYR A 113 9.57 -4.77 15.33
C TYR A 113 8.21 -4.56 14.66
N TYR A 114 7.65 -3.34 14.71
CA TYR A 114 6.37 -3.04 14.07
C TYR A 114 6.45 -3.18 12.54
N LYS A 115 7.52 -2.69 11.92
CA LYS A 115 7.78 -2.85 10.48
C LYS A 115 7.95 -4.32 10.07
N TYR A 116 8.70 -5.09 10.85
CA TYR A 116 8.85 -6.53 10.64
C TYR A 116 7.49 -7.25 10.77
N ARG A 117 6.72 -6.91 11.80
CA ARG A 117 5.40 -7.51 12.04
C ARG A 117 4.41 -7.13 10.95
N GLU A 118 4.39 -5.88 10.49
CA GLU A 118 3.60 -5.44 9.34
C GLU A 118 3.90 -6.32 8.12
N SER A 119 5.18 -6.54 7.80
CA SER A 119 5.58 -7.39 6.66
C SER A 119 5.17 -8.87 6.80
N GLN A 120 5.06 -9.38 8.03
CA GLN A 120 4.86 -10.82 8.33
C GLN A 120 3.43 -11.19 8.74
N THR A 121 2.54 -10.23 8.97
CA THR A 121 1.20 -10.50 9.54
C THR A 121 0.11 -10.65 8.48
N MET A 122 -1.05 -11.17 8.91
CA MET A 122 -2.29 -11.21 8.12
C MET A 122 -2.64 -9.85 7.50
N THR A 123 -2.19 -8.74 8.11
CA THR A 123 -2.39 -7.37 7.61
C THR A 123 -1.68 -7.13 6.27
N SER A 124 -0.45 -7.62 6.04
CA SER A 124 0.21 -7.48 4.73
C SER A 124 -0.50 -8.31 3.66
N LYS A 125 -0.85 -9.56 3.98
CA LYS A 125 -1.61 -10.43 3.08
C LYS A 125 -3.01 -9.89 2.76
N PHE A 126 -3.65 -9.24 3.73
CA PHE A 126 -4.94 -8.59 3.56
C PHE A 126 -4.81 -7.32 2.72
N LYS A 127 -3.77 -6.52 2.96
CA LYS A 127 -3.42 -5.34 2.15
C LYS A 127 -3.15 -5.75 0.69
N GLU A 128 -2.34 -6.77 0.45
CA GLU A 128 -2.11 -7.31 -0.91
C GLU A 128 -3.42 -7.75 -1.59
N ARG A 129 -4.30 -8.44 -0.86
CA ARG A 129 -5.61 -8.83 -1.40
C ARG A 129 -6.48 -7.63 -1.75
N ILE A 130 -6.50 -6.61 -0.89
CA ILE A 130 -7.24 -5.37 -1.16
C ILE A 130 -6.60 -4.62 -2.34
N GLU A 131 -5.27 -4.55 -2.44
CA GLU A 131 -4.56 -3.94 -3.57
C GLU A 131 -4.93 -4.62 -4.90
N ILE A 132 -5.02 -5.96 -4.92
CA ILE A 132 -5.48 -6.72 -6.09
C ILE A 132 -6.91 -6.31 -6.45
N VAL A 133 -7.82 -6.28 -5.47
CA VAL A 133 -9.22 -5.89 -5.70
C VAL A 133 -9.33 -4.45 -6.19
N ILE A 134 -8.56 -3.52 -5.61
CA ILE A 134 -8.51 -2.11 -6.03
C ILE A 134 -8.03 -1.99 -7.48
N LYS A 135 -6.98 -2.74 -7.84
CA LYS A 135 -6.44 -2.74 -9.20
C LYS A 135 -7.45 -3.30 -10.20
N GLU A 136 -8.14 -4.39 -9.84
CA GLU A 136 -9.21 -4.94 -10.68
C GLU A 136 -10.39 -3.98 -10.83
N LEU A 137 -10.79 -3.30 -9.75
CA LEU A 137 -11.87 -2.32 -9.74
C LEU A 137 -11.53 -1.12 -10.63
N ALA A 138 -10.33 -0.53 -10.44
CA ALA A 138 -9.84 0.59 -11.24
C ALA A 138 -9.81 0.24 -12.74
N ARG A 139 -9.32 -0.96 -13.08
CA ARG A 139 -9.26 -1.43 -14.47
C ARG A 139 -10.64 -1.62 -15.08
N LYS A 140 -11.58 -2.22 -14.35
CA LYS A 140 -12.96 -2.43 -14.83
C LYS A 140 -13.67 -1.11 -15.05
N GLU A 141 -13.50 -0.16 -14.14
CA GLU A 141 -14.17 1.13 -14.22
C GLU A 141 -13.55 2.07 -15.25
N ALA A 142 -12.22 2.04 -15.45
CA ALA A 142 -11.56 2.75 -16.54
C ALA A 142 -12.10 2.28 -17.91
N ARG A 143 -12.24 0.96 -18.09
CA ARG A 143 -12.84 0.38 -19.30
C ARG A 143 -14.29 0.81 -19.50
N LEU A 144 -15.08 0.84 -18.43
CA LEU A 144 -16.47 1.28 -18.48
C LEU A 144 -16.56 2.75 -18.91
N ARG A 145 -15.77 3.65 -18.32
CA ARG A 145 -15.79 5.08 -18.66
C ARG A 145 -15.41 5.33 -20.11
N VAL A 146 -14.40 4.63 -20.62
CA VAL A 146 -14.00 4.75 -22.03
C VAL A 146 -15.09 4.19 -22.95
N ALA A 147 -15.73 3.07 -22.59
CA ALA A 147 -16.87 2.55 -23.34
C ALA A 147 -18.06 3.53 -23.35
N GLU A 148 -18.36 4.16 -22.20
CA GLU A 148 -19.41 5.18 -22.09
C GLU A 148 -19.09 6.44 -22.91
N GLU A 149 -17.84 6.90 -22.94
CA GLU A 149 -17.43 8.03 -23.79
C GLU A 149 -17.50 7.69 -25.28
N MET A 150 -17.08 6.50 -25.68
CA MET A 150 -17.26 6.01 -27.05
C MET A 150 -18.75 5.95 -27.43
N LEU A 151 -19.63 5.65 -26.48
CA LEU A 151 -21.08 5.62 -26.67
C LEU A 151 -21.73 7.01 -26.61
N LYS A 152 -21.11 8.03 -26.02
CA LYS A 152 -21.63 9.41 -25.98
C LYS A 152 -21.64 10.08 -27.36
N GLY A 153 -20.86 9.58 -28.32
CA GLY A 153 -20.87 10.02 -29.72
C GLY A 153 -21.83 9.29 -30.65
N CYS A 154 -22.50 8.21 -30.19
CA CYS A 154 -23.46 7.46 -30.99
C CYS A 154 -24.87 8.02 -30.79
N SER A 155 -25.55 8.36 -31.89
CA SER A 155 -26.99 8.69 -31.87
C SER A 155 -27.80 7.53 -31.27
N GLU A 156 -28.97 7.78 -30.66
CA GLU A 156 -29.82 6.68 -30.15
C GLU A 156 -30.14 5.64 -31.22
N MET A 157 -30.25 6.07 -32.48
CA MET A 157 -30.45 5.20 -33.65
C MET A 157 -29.21 4.34 -33.96
N GLU A 158 -28.00 4.85 -33.73
CA GLU A 158 -26.77 4.05 -33.82
C GLU A 158 -26.61 3.13 -32.62
N LYS A 159 -26.96 3.55 -31.40
CA LYS A 159 -27.00 2.67 -30.22
C LYS A 159 -27.97 1.52 -30.42
N GLU A 160 -29.15 1.79 -30.99
CA GLU A 160 -30.15 0.77 -31.30
C GLU A 160 -29.68 -0.17 -32.43
N ASN A 161 -28.97 0.36 -33.45
CA ASN A 161 -28.35 -0.46 -34.49
C ASN A 161 -27.14 -1.28 -33.98
N TYR A 162 -26.36 -0.72 -33.05
CA TYR A 162 -25.25 -1.40 -32.37
C TYR A 162 -25.76 -2.55 -31.48
N MET A 163 -26.86 -2.34 -30.74
CA MET A 163 -27.54 -3.39 -29.96
C MET A 163 -28.17 -4.49 -30.84
N ARG A 164 -28.51 -4.16 -32.10
CA ARG A 164 -28.98 -5.14 -33.10
C ARG A 164 -27.83 -5.90 -33.79
N ASP A 165 -26.59 -5.45 -33.68
CA ASP A 165 -25.44 -6.14 -34.26
C ASP A 165 -25.25 -7.49 -33.53
N PRO A 166 -25.29 -8.62 -34.26
CA PRO A 166 -25.08 -9.95 -33.70
C PRO A 166 -23.80 -10.10 -32.88
N MET A 167 -22.78 -9.26 -33.13
CA MET A 167 -21.52 -9.24 -32.39
C MET A 167 -21.71 -8.79 -30.93
N TYR A 168 -22.58 -7.82 -30.65
CA TYR A 168 -22.84 -7.36 -29.28
C TYR A 168 -23.70 -8.34 -28.48
N ARG A 169 -24.56 -9.10 -29.17
CA ARG A 169 -25.24 -10.24 -28.56
C ARG A 169 -24.26 -11.31 -28.09
N VAL A 170 -23.19 -11.55 -28.84
CA VAL A 170 -22.12 -12.47 -28.43
C VAL A 170 -21.37 -11.92 -27.21
N LEU A 171 -21.07 -10.62 -27.19
CA LEU A 171 -20.40 -10.00 -26.04
C LEU A 171 -21.26 -10.08 -24.76
N ALA A 172 -22.53 -9.70 -24.83
CA ALA A 172 -23.45 -9.78 -23.69
C ALA A 172 -23.64 -11.22 -23.20
N LEU A 173 -23.71 -12.19 -24.12
CA LEU A 173 -23.80 -13.61 -23.78
C LEU A 173 -22.58 -14.09 -22.98
N LEU A 174 -21.37 -13.65 -23.35
CA LEU A 174 -20.13 -14.01 -22.66
C LEU A 174 -20.00 -13.31 -21.30
N GLU A 175 -20.55 -12.11 -21.14
CA GLU A 175 -20.63 -11.45 -19.83
C GLU A 175 -21.59 -12.17 -18.87
N GLU A 176 -22.73 -12.65 -19.38
CA GLU A 176 -23.73 -13.35 -18.56
C GLU A 176 -23.33 -14.78 -18.23
N LYS A 177 -22.83 -15.55 -19.21
CA LYS A 177 -22.57 -17.00 -19.08
C LYS A 177 -21.10 -17.35 -18.87
N GLY A 178 -20.19 -16.38 -18.97
CA GLY A 178 -18.75 -16.60 -18.87
C GLY A 178 -18.12 -17.14 -20.17
N PRO A 179 -16.89 -17.69 -20.10
CA PRO A 179 -16.16 -18.15 -21.28
C PRO A 179 -16.88 -19.30 -22.00
N MET A 180 -17.11 -19.15 -23.30
CA MET A 180 -17.80 -20.15 -24.14
C MET A 180 -17.00 -20.43 -25.41
N THR A 181 -17.10 -21.66 -25.91
CA THR A 181 -16.55 -22.08 -27.20
C THR A 181 -17.36 -21.51 -28.37
N ALA A 182 -16.74 -21.41 -29.56
CA ALA A 182 -17.42 -20.93 -30.76
C ALA A 182 -18.68 -21.75 -31.11
N THR A 183 -18.68 -23.05 -30.80
CA THR A 183 -19.82 -23.96 -30.95
C THR A 183 -20.97 -23.62 -30.00
N GLU A 184 -20.67 -23.32 -28.74
CA GLU A 184 -21.68 -22.97 -27.74
C GLU A 184 -22.28 -21.60 -28.04
N VAL A 185 -21.45 -20.62 -28.40
CA VAL A 185 -21.89 -19.29 -28.84
C VAL A 185 -22.79 -19.40 -30.07
N ALA A 186 -22.42 -20.22 -31.05
CA ALA A 186 -23.20 -20.44 -32.26
C ALA A 186 -24.61 -21.00 -31.99
N SER A 187 -24.72 -21.94 -31.05
CA SER A 187 -25.99 -22.50 -30.58
C SER A 187 -26.89 -21.43 -29.98
N GLU A 188 -26.35 -20.60 -29.08
CA GLU A 188 -27.09 -19.56 -28.36
C GLU A 188 -27.57 -18.43 -29.27
N ILE A 189 -26.72 -17.97 -30.19
CA ILE A 189 -27.09 -16.90 -31.13
C ILE A 189 -27.83 -17.42 -32.37
N ARG A 190 -28.05 -18.75 -32.47
CA ARG A 190 -28.68 -19.46 -33.60
C ARG A 190 -28.04 -19.13 -34.95
N ARG A 191 -26.71 -19.21 -35.03
CA ARG A 191 -25.92 -18.99 -36.26
C ARG A 191 -24.95 -20.13 -36.50
N SER A 192 -24.28 -20.13 -37.65
CA SER A 192 -23.22 -21.11 -37.93
C SER A 192 -21.99 -20.86 -37.08
N GLU A 193 -21.27 -21.94 -36.74
CA GLU A 193 -20.01 -21.88 -35.98
C GLU A 193 -18.98 -20.96 -36.63
N ALA A 194 -18.87 -20.99 -37.97
CA ALA A 194 -17.97 -20.10 -38.71
C ALA A 194 -18.27 -18.61 -38.47
N THR A 195 -19.56 -18.27 -38.33
CA THR A 195 -20.00 -16.89 -38.09
C THR A 195 -19.75 -16.49 -36.63
N ALA A 196 -20.04 -17.36 -35.67
CA ALA A 196 -19.71 -17.15 -34.26
C ALA A 196 -18.21 -16.98 -34.05
N ARG A 197 -17.38 -17.83 -34.68
CA ARG A 197 -15.92 -17.74 -34.65
C ARG A 197 -15.41 -16.42 -35.23
N ARG A 198 -16.02 -15.92 -36.30
CA ARG A 198 -15.70 -14.60 -36.86
C ARG A 198 -16.04 -13.46 -35.89
N TYR A 199 -17.16 -13.53 -35.19
CA TYR A 199 -17.51 -12.53 -34.17
C TYR A 199 -16.57 -12.58 -32.97
N LEU A 200 -16.28 -13.77 -32.45
CA LEU A 200 -15.32 -13.97 -31.36
C LEU A 200 -13.93 -13.44 -31.73
N ASN A 201 -13.40 -13.82 -32.89
CA ASN A 201 -12.10 -13.32 -33.36
C ASN A 201 -12.07 -11.80 -33.49
N LYS A 202 -13.19 -11.18 -33.88
CA LYS A 202 -13.30 -9.74 -33.97
C LYS A 202 -13.33 -9.09 -32.58
N LEU A 203 -14.10 -9.64 -31.64
CA LEU A 203 -14.12 -9.18 -30.24
C LEU A 203 -12.74 -9.34 -29.55
N ILE A 204 -12.03 -10.43 -29.83
CA ILE A 204 -10.65 -10.67 -29.39
C ILE A 204 -9.70 -9.61 -29.99
N SER A 205 -9.82 -9.34 -31.30
CA SER A 205 -8.99 -8.31 -31.95
C SER A 205 -9.24 -6.89 -31.42
N MET A 206 -10.44 -6.65 -30.88
CA MET A 206 -10.84 -5.41 -30.23
C MET A 206 -10.52 -5.42 -28.72
N GLN A 207 -9.86 -6.47 -28.21
CA GLN A 207 -9.50 -6.67 -26.80
C GLN A 207 -10.69 -6.62 -25.82
N MET A 208 -11.90 -6.92 -26.31
CA MET A 208 -13.12 -6.93 -25.48
C MET A 208 -13.31 -8.26 -24.74
N VAL A 209 -12.78 -9.36 -25.31
CA VAL A 209 -12.78 -10.70 -24.73
C VAL A 209 -11.43 -11.37 -24.97
N SER A 210 -11.03 -12.28 -24.09
CA SER A 210 -9.75 -13.01 -24.15
C SER A 210 -9.93 -14.46 -24.58
#